data_AF-A0A957UFQ4-F1
#
_entry.id   AF-A0A957UFQ4-F1
#
_cell.length_a   1.000
_cell.length_b   1.000
_cell.length_c   1.000
_cell.angle_alpha   90.00
_cell.angle_beta   90.00
_cell.angle_gamma   90.00
#
_symmetry.space_group_name_H-M   'P 1'
#
loop_
_entity.id
_entity.type
_entity.pdbx_description
1 polymer ?
#
loop_
_entity_poly.entity_id
_entity_poly.type
_entity_poly.pdbx_seq_one_letter_code
_entity_poly.pdbx_strand_id
1 'polypeptide(L)' 'MSFNEVLEAVDHLSLTEQESLIEISRRWLAEKRQAELVKDVQEARKEFRLGVAEESTVDDIMAEMMEKRPSYLRQ' A
#
# COMPACT_ATOMS: atom_id res chain seq x y z
N MET A 1 7.62 -20.10 4.57
CA MET A 1 7.54 -19.54 5.92
C MET A 1 6.13 -19.03 6.13
N SER A 2 5.42 -19.54 7.13
CA SER A 2 4.08 -19.09 7.49
C SER A 2 4.15 -17.79 8.30
N PHE A 3 3.04 -17.05 8.37
CA PHE A 3 2.99 -15.85 9.22
C PHE A 3 3.24 -16.19 10.70
N ASN A 4 2.80 -17.37 11.15
CA ASN A 4 3.00 -17.82 12.52
C ASN A 4 4.48 -18.07 12.84
N GLU A 5 5.21 -18.70 11.92
CA GLU A 5 6.67 -18.91 12.03
C GLU A 5 7.44 -17.58 12.10
N VAL A 6 6.94 -16.54 11.42
CA VAL A 6 7.55 -15.19 11.49
C VAL A 6 7.29 -14.56 12.86
N LEU A 7 6.08 -14.68 13.41
CA LEU A 7 5.78 -14.17 14.75
C LEU A 7 6.63 -14.83 15.84
N GLU A 8 6.78 -16.15 15.77
CA GLU A 8 7.65 -16.91 16.68
C GLU A 8 9.11 -16.46 16.56
N ALA A 9 9.61 -16.21 15.35
CA ALA A 9 10.96 -15.68 15.15
C ALA A 9 11.15 -14.26 15.72
N VAL A 10 10.11 -13.41 15.65
CA VAL A 10 10.15 -12.05 16.22
C VAL A 10 10.18 -12.09 17.75
N ASP A 11 9.49 -13.04 18.38
CA ASP A 11 9.46 -13.21 19.84
C ASP A 11 10.84 -13.53 20.43
N HIS A 12 11.72 -14.14 19.63
CA HIS A 12 13.11 -14.43 20.01
C HIS A 12 14.08 -13.25 19.85
N LEU A 13 13.67 -12.14 19.24
CA LEU A 13 14.49 -10.94 19.09
C LEU A 13 14.53 -10.14 20.40
N SER A 14 15.67 -9.52 20.68
CA SER A 14 15.75 -8.51 21.74
C SER A 14 14.86 -7.30 21.41
N LEU A 15 14.52 -6.50 22.43
CA LEU A 15 13.68 -5.31 22.25
C LEU A 15 14.24 -4.36 21.18
N THR A 16 15.55 -4.12 21.18
CA THR A 16 16.23 -3.26 20.20
C THR A 16 16.18 -3.82 18.77
N GLU A 17 16.27 -5.14 18.62
CA GLU A 17 16.14 -5.80 17.32
C GLU A 17 14.70 -5.76 16.82
N GLN A 18 13.71 -5.92 17.70
CA GLN A 18 12.29 -5.75 17.36
C GLN A 18 12.00 -4.31 16.91
N GLU A 19 12.51 -3.30 17.62
CA GLU A 19 12.38 -1.89 17.24
C GLU A 19 12.98 -1.62 15.86
N SER A 20 14.17 -2.15 15.60
CA SER A 20 14.85 -2.05 14.30
C SER A 20 14.04 -2.73 13.18
N LEU A 21 13.48 -3.92 13.45
CA LEU A 21 12.63 -4.63 12.50
C LEU A 21 11.37 -3.84 12.16
N ILE A 22 10.74 -3.21 13.15
CA ILE A 22 9.56 -2.36 12.94
C ILE A 22 9.91 -1.18 12.03
N GLU A 23 11.03 -0.50 12.28
CA GLU A 23 11.48 0.63 11.46
C GLU A 23 11.71 0.22 10.01
N ILE A 24 12.47 -0.86 9.81
CA ILE A 24 12.78 -1.39 8.47
C ILE A 24 11.50 -1.83 7.75
N SER A 25 10.61 -2.54 8.45
CA SER A 25 9.34 -3.02 7.88
C SER A 25 8.45 -1.87 7.44
N ARG A 26 8.38 -0.79 8.23
CA ARG A 26 7.64 0.43 7.87
C ARG A 26 8.22 1.09 6.63
N ARG A 27 9.54 1.19 6.53
CA ARG A 27 10.21 1.74 5.34
C ARG A 27 9.88 0.93 4.09
N TRP A 28 10.01 -0.39 4.15
CA TRP A 28 9.68 -1.27 3.03
C TRP A 28 8.21 -1.19 2.62
N LEU A 29 7.29 -1.09 3.58
CA LEU A 29 5.87 -0.90 3.28
C LEU A 29 5.61 0.43 2.57
N ALA A 30 6.27 1.51 2.99
CA ALA A 30 6.17 2.81 2.32
C ALA A 30 6.73 2.76 0.89
N GLU A 31 7.89 2.14 0.69
CA GLU A 31 8.51 1.95 -0.62
C GLU A 31 7.62 1.13 -1.57
N LYS A 32 7.04 0.03 -1.09
CA LYS A 32 6.10 -0.79 -1.88
C LYS A 32 4.85 -0.01 -2.29
N ARG A 33 4.24 0.73 -1.37
CA ARG A 33 3.08 1.58 -1.67
C ARG A 33 3.44 2.69 -2.67
N GLN A 34 4.62 3.28 -2.56
CA GLN A 34 5.09 4.27 -3.54
C GLN A 34 5.25 3.64 -4.93
N ALA A 35 5.80 2.43 -5.01
CA ALA A 35 5.94 1.72 -6.28
C ALA A 35 4.57 1.40 -6.92
N GLU A 36 3.58 1.01 -6.13
CA GLU A 36 2.18 0.82 -6.57
C GLU A 36 1.60 2.13 -7.12
N LEU A 37 1.70 3.24 -6.37
CA LEU A 37 1.24 4.55 -6.83
C LEU A 37 1.91 5.00 -8.14
N VAL A 38 3.22 4.76 -8.28
CA VAL A 38 3.95 5.08 -9.52
C VAL A 38 3.42 4.25 -10.69
N LYS A 39 3.13 2.96 -10.48
CA LYS A 39 2.55 2.09 -11.49
C LYS A 39 1.16 2.60 -11.90
N ASP A 40 0.30 2.92 -10.94
CA ASP A 40 -1.06 3.41 -11.19
C ASP A 40 -1.03 4.72 -12.00
N VAL A 41 -0.13 5.65 -11.65
CA VAL A 41 0.05 6.90 -12.40
C VAL A 41 0.54 6.64 -13.83
N GLN A 42 1.44 5.67 -14.03
CA GLN A 42 1.93 5.33 -15.36
C GLN A 42 0.83 4.72 -16.23
N GLU A 43 -0.02 3.87 -15.65
CA GLU A 43 -1.15 3.23 -16.32
C GLU A 43 -2.22 4.26 -16.71
N ALA A 44 -2.65 5.12 -15.77
CA ALA A 44 -3.59 6.20 -16.06
C ALA A 44 -3.07 7.15 -17.14
N ARG A 45 -1.78 7.51 -17.11
CA ARG A 45 -1.16 8.33 -18.18
C ARG A 45 -1.15 7.62 -19.53
N LYS A 46 -1.02 6.31 -19.56
CA LYS A 46 -1.04 5.51 -20.81
C LYS A 46 -2.46 5.48 -21.38
N GLU A 47 -3.46 5.21 -20.55
CA GLU A 47 -4.87 5.18 -20.95
C GLU A 47 -5.35 6.53 -21.50
N PHE A 48 -4.98 7.62 -20.81
CA PHE A 48 -5.27 8.98 -21.27
C PHE A 48 -4.65 9.27 -22.65
N ARG A 49 -3.38 8.91 -22.87
CA ARG A 49 -2.73 9.08 -24.19
C ARG A 49 -3.37 8.23 -25.30
N LEU A 50 -3.88 7.05 -24.95
CA LEU A 50 -4.53 6.14 -25.88
C LEU A 50 -6.00 6.51 -26.13
N GLY A 51 -6.56 7.49 -25.40
CA GLY A 51 -7.96 7.89 -25.50
C GLY A 51 -8.93 6.84 -24.97
N VAL A 52 -8.45 5.91 -24.13
CA VAL A 52 -9.25 4.83 -23.52
C VAL A 52 -9.50 5.06 -22.03
N ALA A 53 -9.13 6.23 -21.51
CA ALA A 53 -9.46 6.63 -20.16
C ALA A 53 -10.98 6.71 -19.99
N GLU A 54 -11.48 6.17 -18.88
CA GLU A 54 -12.91 6.17 -18.57
C GLU A 54 -13.40 7.59 -18.22
N GLU A 55 -14.56 7.96 -18.75
CA GLU A 55 -15.24 9.20 -18.35
C GLU A 55 -15.96 8.95 -17.01
N SER A 56 -15.34 9.40 -15.92
CA SER A 56 -15.93 9.32 -14.57
C SER A 56 -16.23 10.71 -14.03
N THR A 57 -17.31 10.83 -13.25
CA THR A 57 -17.60 12.07 -12.54
C THR A 57 -16.73 12.19 -11.28
N VAL A 58 -16.66 13.39 -10.72
CA VAL A 58 -15.95 13.62 -9.44
C VAL A 58 -16.54 12.74 -8.33
N ASP A 59 -17.85 12.53 -8.31
CA ASP A 59 -18.51 11.71 -7.29
C ASP A 59 -18.14 10.23 -7.40
N ASP A 60 -18.02 9.71 -8.62
CA ASP A 60 -17.61 8.32 -8.88
C ASP A 60 -16.16 8.07 -8.41
N ILE A 61 -15.27 9.01 -8.71
CA ILE A 61 -13.86 8.96 -8.28
C ILE A 61 -13.77 8.99 -6.75
N MET A 62 -14.56 9.85 -6.10
CA MET A 62 -14.57 9.96 -4.64
C MET A 62 -15.09 8.68 -3.97
N ALA A 63 -16.10 8.02 -4.55
CA ALA A 63 -16.62 6.76 -4.05
C ALA A 63 -15.57 5.63 -4.13
N GLU A 64 -14.90 5.48 -5.28
CA GLU A 64 -13.87 4.47 -5.48
C GLU A 64 -12.67 4.65 -4.51
N MET A 65 -12.24 5.90 -4.29
CA MET A 65 -11.18 6.21 -3.33
C MET A 65 -11.54 5.89 -1.88
N MET A 66 -12.82 6.00 -1.50
CA MET A 66 -13.30 5.63 -0.17
C MET A 66 -13.41 4.12 0.02
N GLU A 67 -13.73 3.38 -1.05
CA GLU A 67 -13.81 1.93 -1.05
C GLU A 67 -12.43 1.26 -0.95
N LYS A 68 -11.44 1.77 -1.70
CA LYS A 68 -10.05 1.26 -1.69
C LYS A 68 -9.27 1.61 -0.43
N ARG A 69 -9.80 2.47 0.45
CA ARG A 69 -9.12 2.87 1.70
C ARG A 69 -9.14 1.70 2.71
N PRO A 70 -7.99 1.23 3.22
CA PRO A 70 -7.96 0.15 4.21
C PRO A 70 -8.84 0.47 5.43
N SER A 71 -9.61 -0.52 5.90
CA SER A 71 -10.61 -0.38 6.97
C SER A 71 -10.09 0.23 8.27
N TYR A 72 -8.77 0.13 8.54
CA TYR A 72 -8.12 0.70 9.72
C TYR A 72 -7.91 2.23 9.68
N LEU A 73 -8.24 2.92 8.58
CA LEU A 73 -8.16 4.38 8.44
C LEU A 73 -9.53 5.08 8.52
N ARG A 74 -10.60 4.37 8.88
CA ARG A 74 -11.90 4.97 9.22
C ARG A 74 -11.92 5.28 10.72
N GLN A 75 -11.38 6.44 11.10
CA GLN A 75 -11.78 7.08 12.36
C GLN A 75 -12.90 8.08 12.05
#